data_AF-A0A1Y3SNZ8-F1
#
_entry.id   AF-A0A1Y3SNZ8-F1
#
_cell.length_a   1.000
_cell.length_b   1.000
_cell.length_c   1.000
_cell.angle_alpha   90.00
_cell.angle_beta   90.00
_cell.angle_gamma   90.00
#
_symmetry.space_group_name_H-M   'P 1'
#
loop_
_entity.id
_entity.type
_entity.pdbx_description
1 polymer ?
#
loop_
_entity_poly.entity_id
_entity_poly.type
_entity_poly.pdbx_seq_one_letter_code
_entity_poly.pdbx_strand_id
1 'polypeptide(L)'
;MISYVEYLNIPVKVAIILIACFFVMQLIGEILEFKGKVVPEFFKIRKHFARKKEERARIENTLQEVKVLLRDVNTRYSDDNIAKRNKWMHWVDSRAKAYDDAISSLKTTLGDVTAALNANTRLTEEMFIQSSRDRIIDFSHRAADDETPISREEFNRIFKVYDQYEKFLDMRGMTNGEINIVYDIIKEAYKRRTETRTFIEGTRDSSE
;
A
#
# COMPACT_ATOMS: atom_id res chain seq x y z
N MET A 1 -10.64 56.88 -102.34
CA MET A 1 -11.93 56.15 -102.31
C MET A 1 -13.15 57.07 -102.15
N ILE A 2 -13.11 58.30 -102.68
CA ILE A 2 -14.31 59.16 -102.80
C ILE A 2 -14.68 59.32 -104.29
N SER A 3 -13.72 59.15 -105.21
CA SER A 3 -13.95 59.17 -106.67
C SER A 3 -14.38 57.85 -107.32
N TYR A 4 -14.60 56.77 -106.55
CA TYR A 4 -15.15 55.49 -107.07
C TYR A 4 -16.68 55.38 -106.88
N VAL A 5 -17.28 56.29 -106.10
CA VAL A 5 -18.71 56.27 -105.76
C VAL A 5 -19.54 56.99 -106.84
N GLU A 6 -18.93 57.85 -107.67
CA GLU A 6 -19.61 58.50 -108.80
C GLU A 6 -19.75 57.62 -110.05
N TYR A 7 -19.00 56.50 -110.17
CA TYR A 7 -19.02 55.64 -111.36
C TYR A 7 -20.14 54.57 -111.35
N LEU A 8 -20.76 54.31 -110.20
CA LEU A 8 -21.70 53.20 -110.04
C LEU A 8 -23.18 53.58 -110.02
N ASN A 9 -23.54 54.88 -110.08
CA ASN A 9 -24.92 55.37 -110.04
C ASN A 9 -25.80 54.73 -108.92
N ILE A 10 -25.15 54.27 -107.84
CA ILE A 10 -25.83 53.73 -106.66
C ILE A 10 -26.11 54.93 -105.74
N PRO A 11 -27.35 55.14 -105.30
CA PRO A 11 -27.67 56.22 -104.37
C PRO A 11 -26.81 56.08 -103.11
N VAL A 12 -26.10 57.14 -102.73
CA VAL A 12 -25.18 57.19 -101.56
C VAL A 12 -25.80 56.61 -100.28
N LYS A 13 -27.12 56.73 -100.13
CA LYS A 13 -27.89 56.14 -99.02
C LYS A 13 -27.77 54.61 -98.93
N VAL A 14 -27.73 53.89 -100.05
CA VAL A 14 -27.65 52.42 -100.09
C VAL A 14 -26.26 51.92 -99.70
N ALA A 15 -25.21 52.63 -100.13
CA ALA A 15 -23.82 52.29 -99.78
C ALA A 15 -23.57 52.44 -98.26
N ILE A 16 -24.11 53.49 -97.64
CA ILE A 16 -24.01 53.72 -96.18
C ILE A 16 -24.71 52.59 -95.42
N ILE A 17 -25.88 52.13 -95.87
CA ILE A 17 -26.62 51.03 -95.23
C ILE A 17 -25.83 49.71 -95.30
N LEU A 18 -25.20 49.40 -96.43
CA LEU A 18 -24.39 48.18 -96.57
C LEU A 18 -23.18 48.18 -95.65
N ILE A 19 -22.48 49.31 -95.53
CA ILE A 19 -21.34 49.45 -94.61
C ILE A 19 -21.81 49.32 -93.15
N ALA A 20 -22.94 49.94 -92.79
CA ALA A 20 -23.52 49.80 -91.46
C ALA A 20 -23.91 48.34 -91.15
N CYS A 21 -24.53 47.62 -92.09
CA CYS A 21 -24.83 46.19 -91.94
C CYS A 21 -23.57 45.35 -91.77
N PHE A 22 -22.49 45.66 -92.50
CA PHE A 22 -21.22 44.95 -92.36
C PHE A 22 -20.60 45.15 -90.97
N PHE A 23 -20.59 46.38 -90.45
CA PHE A 23 -20.13 46.66 -89.09
C PHE A 23 -20.97 45.96 -88.01
N VAL A 24 -22.30 45.91 -88.18
CA VAL A 24 -23.19 45.20 -87.24
C VAL A 24 -22.92 43.69 -87.25
N MET A 25 -22.68 43.08 -88.43
CA MET A 25 -22.29 41.67 -88.50
C MET A 25 -20.95 41.41 -87.80
N GLN A 26 -19.98 42.31 -87.94
CA GLN A 26 -18.66 42.17 -87.32
C GLN A 26 -18.75 42.24 -85.78
N LEU A 27 -19.56 43.16 -85.25
CA LEU A 27 -19.78 43.35 -83.82
C LEU A 27 -20.53 42.17 -83.18
N ILE A 28 -21.51 41.60 -83.90
CA ILE A 28 -22.24 40.40 -83.45
C ILE A 28 -21.33 39.17 -83.46
N GLY A 29 -20.48 39.02 -84.48
CA GLY A 29 -19.50 37.93 -84.58
C GLY A 29 -18.52 37.92 -83.42
N GLU A 30 -17.92 39.07 -83.09
CA GLU A 30 -16.98 39.19 -81.96
C GLU A 30 -17.65 38.90 -80.61
N ILE A 31 -18.88 39.38 -80.38
CA ILE A 31 -19.62 39.11 -79.14
C ILE A 31 -19.93 37.60 -78.98
N LEU A 32 -20.23 36.91 -80.08
CA LEU A 32 -20.49 35.47 -80.08
C LEU A 32 -19.24 34.66 -79.75
N GLU A 33 -18.08 35.02 -80.30
CA GLU A 33 -16.79 34.39 -79.96
C GLU A 33 -16.38 34.69 -78.51
N PHE A 34 -16.64 35.91 -78.02
CA PHE A 34 -16.36 36.29 -76.63
C PHE A 34 -17.21 35.49 -75.63
N LYS A 35 -18.47 35.20 -75.97
CA LYS A 35 -19.34 34.32 -75.16
C LYS A 35 -18.90 32.86 -75.20
N GLY A 36 -18.39 32.37 -76.33
CA GLY A 36 -18.01 30.96 -76.49
C GLY A 36 -16.79 30.54 -75.67
N LYS A 37 -15.77 31.40 -75.56
CA LYS A 37 -14.48 31.02 -74.96
C LYS A 37 -14.27 31.50 -73.53
N VAL A 38 -14.79 32.68 -73.17
CA VAL A 38 -14.45 33.33 -71.89
C VAL A 38 -15.46 33.01 -70.77
N VAL A 39 -16.72 32.74 -71.12
CA VAL A 39 -17.77 32.37 -70.15
C VAL A 39 -17.42 31.08 -69.38
N PRO A 40 -16.95 29.99 -70.01
CA PRO A 40 -16.56 28.78 -69.28
C PRO A 40 -15.43 29.01 -68.27
N GLU A 41 -14.51 29.93 -68.53
CA GLU A 41 -13.37 30.22 -67.64
C GLU A 41 -13.79 31.05 -66.42
N PHE A 42 -14.64 32.06 -66.58
CA PHE A 42 -15.17 32.83 -65.44
C PHE A 42 -15.99 31.96 -64.47
N PHE A 43 -16.76 31.00 -64.97
CA PHE A 43 -17.49 30.05 -64.13
C PHE A 43 -16.54 29.14 -63.32
N LYS A 44 -15.41 28.70 -63.89
CA LYS A 44 -14.39 27.91 -63.18
C LYS A 44 -13.73 28.73 -62.06
N ILE A 45 -13.42 30.01 -62.33
CA ILE A 45 -12.83 30.91 -61.34
C ILE A 45 -13.80 31.17 -60.18
N ARG A 46 -15.07 31.47 -60.46
CA ARG A 46 -16.10 31.62 -59.40
C ARG A 46 -16.27 30.36 -58.58
N LYS A 47 -16.31 29.18 -59.22
CA LYS A 47 -16.41 27.89 -58.53
C LYS A 47 -15.20 27.64 -57.62
N HIS A 48 -14.00 27.98 -58.08
CA HIS A 48 -12.77 27.89 -57.28
C HIS A 48 -12.81 28.80 -56.06
N PHE A 49 -13.22 30.06 -56.21
CA PHE A 49 -13.36 31.00 -55.09
C PHE A 49 -14.46 30.60 -54.11
N ALA A 50 -15.61 30.10 -54.59
CA ALA A 50 -16.68 29.58 -53.74
C ALA A 50 -16.18 28.38 -52.91
N ARG A 51 -15.48 27.43 -53.55
CA ARG A 51 -14.88 26.27 -52.86
C ARG A 51 -13.87 26.71 -51.80
N LYS A 52 -12.98 27.65 -52.13
CA LYS A 52 -11.96 28.17 -51.20
C LYS A 52 -12.58 28.94 -50.03
N LYS A 53 -13.70 29.64 -50.24
CA LYS A 53 -14.45 30.32 -49.17
C LYS A 53 -15.11 29.30 -48.24
N GLU A 54 -15.70 28.25 -48.78
CA GLU A 54 -16.31 27.16 -48.01
C GLU A 54 -15.25 26.35 -47.24
N GLU A 55 -14.09 26.08 -47.85
CA GLU A 55 -12.95 25.44 -47.19
C GLU A 55 -12.46 26.29 -45.99
N ARG A 56 -12.33 27.61 -46.15
CA ARG A 56 -11.96 28.52 -45.05
C ARG A 56 -12.98 28.53 -43.92
N ALA A 57 -14.28 28.57 -44.24
CA ALA A 57 -15.34 28.52 -43.24
C ALA A 57 -15.35 27.19 -42.47
N ARG A 58 -15.11 26.06 -43.15
CA ARG A 58 -14.93 24.76 -42.48
C ARG A 58 -13.72 24.76 -41.56
N ILE A 59 -12.58 25.26 -42.03
CA ILE A 59 -11.35 25.34 -41.22
C ILE A 59 -11.59 26.19 -39.97
N GLU A 60 -12.27 27.34 -40.08
CA GLU A 60 -12.58 28.19 -38.92
C GLU A 60 -13.51 27.48 -37.93
N ASN A 61 -14.56 26.79 -38.41
CA ASN A 61 -15.46 26.02 -37.56
C ASN A 61 -14.73 24.86 -36.86
N THR A 62 -13.93 24.09 -37.59
CA THR A 62 -13.12 23.01 -37.01
C THR A 62 -12.11 23.55 -35.98
N LEU A 63 -11.50 24.72 -36.23
CA LEU A 63 -10.58 25.33 -35.27
C LEU A 63 -11.31 25.77 -33.99
N GLN A 64 -12.55 26.25 -34.09
CA GLN A 64 -13.38 26.59 -32.94
C GLN A 64 -13.77 25.34 -32.15
N GLU A 65 -14.21 24.28 -32.83
CA GLU A 65 -14.52 23.00 -32.19
C GLU A 65 -13.32 22.42 -31.46
N VAL A 66 -12.14 22.43 -32.09
CA VAL A 66 -10.88 21.99 -31.46
C VAL A 66 -10.56 22.84 -30.23
N LYS A 67 -10.75 24.17 -30.27
CA LYS A 67 -10.53 25.03 -29.09
C LYS A 67 -11.48 24.72 -27.94
N VAL A 68 -12.75 24.42 -28.24
CA VAL A 68 -13.75 24.06 -27.23
C VAL A 68 -13.39 22.71 -26.60
N LEU A 69 -13.05 21.71 -27.43
CA LEU A 69 -12.60 20.40 -26.94
C LEU A 69 -11.33 20.50 -26.11
N LEU A 70 -10.34 21.29 -26.54
CA LEU A 70 -9.11 21.49 -25.79
C LEU A 70 -9.38 22.17 -24.43
N ARG A 71 -10.32 23.12 -24.39
CA ARG A 71 -10.73 23.78 -23.15
C ARG A 71 -11.44 22.80 -22.21
N ASP A 72 -12.37 22.00 -22.71
CA ASP A 72 -13.10 20.99 -21.91
C ASP A 72 -12.15 19.92 -21.35
N VAL A 73 -11.21 19.44 -22.17
CA VAL A 73 -10.13 18.54 -21.72
C VAL A 73 -9.29 19.24 -20.65
N ASN A 74 -8.81 20.46 -20.91
CA ASN A 74 -7.98 21.17 -19.93
C ASN A 74 -8.73 21.36 -18.59
N THR A 75 -10.00 21.77 -18.59
CA THR A 75 -10.78 21.96 -17.36
C THR A 75 -11.07 20.67 -16.62
N ARG A 76 -11.28 19.55 -17.32
CA ARG A 76 -11.52 18.24 -16.68
C ARG A 76 -10.24 17.63 -16.12
N TYR A 77 -9.10 17.85 -16.77
CA TYR A 77 -7.85 17.20 -16.42
C TYR A 77 -6.95 18.03 -15.50
N SER A 78 -7.01 19.37 -15.51
CA SER A 78 -6.04 20.18 -14.76
C SER A 78 -6.33 20.22 -13.26
N ASP A 79 -7.56 20.51 -12.84
CA ASP A 79 -7.78 20.91 -11.44
C ASP A 79 -8.37 19.78 -10.60
N ASP A 80 -9.35 19.05 -11.14
CA ASP A 80 -10.03 17.97 -10.43
C ASP A 80 -9.13 16.75 -10.22
N ASN A 81 -8.32 16.38 -11.22
CA ASN A 81 -7.42 15.24 -11.11
C ASN A 81 -6.24 15.52 -10.15
N ILE A 82 -5.68 16.74 -10.18
CA ILE A 82 -4.62 17.16 -9.25
C ILE A 82 -5.17 17.23 -7.82
N ALA A 83 -6.36 17.80 -7.61
CA ALA A 83 -6.99 17.85 -6.29
C ALA A 83 -7.31 16.45 -5.74
N LYS A 84 -7.85 15.55 -6.57
CA LYS A 84 -8.11 14.15 -6.20
C LYS A 84 -6.82 13.41 -5.87
N ARG A 85 -5.77 13.56 -6.68
CA ARG A 85 -4.44 12.99 -6.41
C ARG A 85 -3.88 13.50 -5.09
N ASN A 86 -3.90 14.81 -4.85
CA ASN A 86 -3.38 15.38 -3.61
C ASN A 86 -4.17 14.91 -2.38
N LYS A 87 -5.50 14.85 -2.47
CA LYS A 87 -6.34 14.26 -1.41
C LYS A 87 -5.99 12.80 -1.14
N TRP A 88 -5.81 12.00 -2.19
CA TRP A 88 -5.40 10.61 -2.07
C TRP A 88 -4.01 10.49 -1.42
N MET A 89 -3.02 11.29 -1.87
CA MET A 89 -1.68 11.33 -1.28
C MET A 89 -1.73 11.71 0.21
N HIS A 90 -2.50 12.73 0.58
CA HIS A 90 -2.69 13.11 1.99
C HIS A 90 -3.33 11.99 2.80
N TRP A 91 -4.32 11.30 2.24
CA TRP A 91 -4.95 10.16 2.91
C TRP A 91 -3.96 9.01 3.12
N VAL A 92 -3.17 8.66 2.09
CA VAL A 92 -2.12 7.64 2.18
C VAL A 92 -1.07 8.03 3.22
N ASP A 93 -0.57 9.26 3.20
CA ASP A 93 0.42 9.77 4.15
C ASP A 93 -0.12 9.75 5.59
N SER A 94 -1.37 10.17 5.79
CA SER A 94 -2.03 10.14 7.10
C SER A 94 -2.18 8.71 7.61
N ARG A 95 -2.53 7.76 6.74
CA ARG A 95 -2.63 6.35 7.09
C ARG A 95 -1.27 5.73 7.40
N ALA A 96 -0.25 6.05 6.60
CA ALA A 96 1.11 5.58 6.82
C ALA A 96 1.64 6.04 8.18
N LYS A 97 1.44 7.32 8.53
CA LYS A 97 1.80 7.87 9.85
C LYS A 97 1.06 7.18 10.98
N ALA A 98 -0.26 7.01 10.86
CA ALA A 98 -1.05 6.32 11.88
C ALA A 98 -0.59 4.86 12.08
N TYR A 99 -0.18 4.18 11.02
CA TYR A 99 0.38 2.82 11.13
C TYR A 99 1.78 2.83 11.75
N ASP A 100 2.64 3.78 11.40
CA ASP A 100 3.98 3.90 11.99
C ASP A 100 3.90 4.19 13.50
N ASP A 101 3.00 5.10 13.91
CA ASP A 101 2.70 5.38 15.32
C ASP A 101 2.20 4.14 16.06
N ALA A 102 1.28 3.38 15.44
CA ALA A 102 0.76 2.14 16.01
C ALA A 102 1.84 1.06 16.14
N ILE A 103 2.71 0.90 15.13
CA ILE A 103 3.84 -0.05 15.16
C ILE A 103 4.83 0.34 16.26
N SER A 104 5.14 1.63 16.39
CA SER A 104 6.02 2.15 17.43
C SER A 104 5.45 1.90 18.84
N SER A 105 4.15 2.14 19.02
CA SER A 105 3.45 1.83 20.26
C SER A 105 3.49 0.33 20.57
N LEU A 106 3.17 -0.53 19.60
CA LEU A 106 3.23 -1.99 19.75
C LEU A 106 4.62 -2.48 20.12
N LYS A 107 5.67 -1.94 19.49
CA LYS A 107 7.05 -2.27 19.81
C LYS A 107 7.39 -1.93 21.26
N THR A 108 6.92 -0.79 21.74
CA THR A 108 7.11 -0.35 23.12
C THR A 108 6.39 -1.29 24.09
N THR A 109 5.09 -1.55 23.86
CA THR A 109 4.31 -2.47 24.70
C THR A 109 4.88 -3.88 24.71
N LEU A 110 5.37 -4.38 23.57
CA LEU A 110 6.02 -5.69 23.51
C LEU A 110 7.33 -5.72 24.31
N GLY A 111 8.09 -4.64 24.29
CA GLY A 111 9.27 -4.46 25.14
C GLY A 111 8.91 -4.53 26.63
N ASP A 112 7.88 -3.79 27.04
CA ASP A 112 7.40 -3.77 28.43
C ASP A 112 6.89 -5.15 28.88
N VAL A 113 6.12 -5.84 28.03
CA VAL A 113 5.63 -7.19 28.30
C VAL A 113 6.80 -8.18 28.43
N THR A 114 7.82 -8.07 27.56
CA THR A 114 9.01 -8.93 27.63
C THR A 114 9.78 -8.70 28.92
N ALA A 115 9.96 -7.43 29.32
CA ALA A 115 10.62 -7.08 30.57
C ALA A 115 9.85 -7.61 31.80
N ALA A 116 8.53 -7.44 31.81
CA ALA A 116 7.66 -7.96 32.87
C ALA A 116 7.69 -9.49 32.95
N LEU A 117 7.71 -10.17 31.80
CA LEU A 117 7.81 -11.63 31.74
C LEU A 117 9.14 -12.11 32.30
N ASN A 118 10.26 -11.50 31.89
CA ASN A 118 11.59 -11.85 32.42
C ASN A 118 11.67 -11.63 33.94
N ALA A 119 11.09 -10.53 34.45
CA ALA A 119 11.02 -10.27 35.89
C ALA A 119 10.19 -11.33 36.63
N ASN A 120 9.03 -11.72 36.09
CA ASN A 120 8.19 -12.77 36.65
C ASN A 120 8.85 -14.15 36.62
N THR A 121 9.58 -14.48 35.54
CA THR A 121 10.37 -15.71 35.47
C THR A 121 11.41 -15.71 36.59
N ARG A 122 12.18 -14.63 36.75
CA ARG A 122 13.18 -14.53 37.83
C ARG A 122 12.55 -14.68 39.21
N LEU A 123 11.42 -14.00 39.48
CA LEU A 123 10.71 -14.13 40.75
C LEU A 123 10.19 -15.55 41.01
N THR A 124 9.71 -16.23 39.96
CA THR A 124 9.23 -17.61 40.07
C THR A 124 10.38 -18.58 40.38
N GLU A 125 11.54 -18.39 39.74
CA GLU A 125 12.76 -19.15 40.01
C GLU A 125 13.26 -18.92 41.45
N GLU A 126 13.30 -17.66 41.90
CA GLU A 126 13.65 -17.30 43.28
C GLU A 126 12.69 -17.94 44.29
N MET A 127 11.37 -17.89 44.02
CA MET A 127 10.36 -18.49 44.89
C MET A 127 10.47 -20.02 44.92
N PHE A 128 10.77 -20.66 43.80
CA PHE A 128 11.03 -22.11 43.76
C PHE A 128 12.24 -22.48 44.63
N ILE A 129 13.34 -21.73 44.52
CA ILE A 129 14.54 -21.92 45.36
C ILE A 129 14.17 -21.80 46.83
N GLN A 130 13.57 -20.68 47.24
CA GLN A 130 13.27 -20.42 48.65
C GLN A 130 12.27 -21.44 49.22
N SER A 131 11.17 -21.71 48.53
CA SER A 131 10.19 -22.70 48.98
C SER A 131 10.76 -24.12 49.09
N SER A 132 11.69 -24.49 48.21
CA SER A 132 12.41 -25.77 48.32
C SER A 132 13.31 -25.81 49.55
N ARG A 133 14.06 -24.72 49.80
CA ARG A 133 14.93 -24.58 50.97
C ARG A 133 14.15 -24.68 52.27
N ASP A 134 13.11 -23.86 52.42
CA ASP A 134 12.26 -23.82 53.60
C ASP A 134 11.70 -25.22 53.89
N ARG A 135 11.22 -25.91 52.86
CA ARG A 135 10.68 -27.25 53.00
C ARG A 135 11.71 -28.29 53.46
N ILE A 136 12.94 -28.21 52.95
CA ILE A 136 14.03 -29.11 53.36
C ILE A 136 14.44 -28.82 54.80
N ILE A 137 14.55 -27.55 55.17
CA ILE A 137 14.88 -27.12 56.54
C ILE A 137 13.79 -27.54 57.53
N ASP A 138 12.53 -27.24 57.24
CA ASP A 138 11.39 -27.63 58.08
C ASP A 138 11.31 -29.14 58.29
N PHE A 139 11.56 -29.90 57.22
CA PHE A 139 11.60 -31.35 57.34
C PHE A 139 12.80 -31.83 58.18
N SER A 140 13.97 -31.20 58.07
CA SER A 140 15.13 -31.56 58.90
C SER A 140 14.87 -31.37 60.38
N HIS A 141 14.18 -30.29 60.78
CA HIS A 141 13.84 -30.04 62.18
C HIS A 141 12.94 -31.15 62.73
N ARG A 142 11.96 -31.59 61.94
CA ARG A 142 11.11 -32.73 62.29
C ARG A 142 11.88 -34.04 62.31
N ALA A 143 12.76 -34.27 61.33
CA ALA A 143 13.52 -35.51 61.20
C ALA A 143 14.57 -35.68 62.29
N ALA A 144 15.12 -34.58 62.82
CA ALA A 144 16.11 -34.57 63.89
C ALA A 144 15.50 -34.98 65.25
N ASP A 145 14.20 -34.77 65.45
CA ASP A 145 13.48 -35.22 66.63
C ASP A 145 13.04 -36.68 66.48
N ASP A 146 13.59 -37.57 67.31
CA ASP A 146 13.31 -39.01 67.27
C ASP A 146 11.92 -39.36 67.81
N GLU A 147 11.28 -38.49 68.61
CA GLU A 147 9.92 -38.72 69.14
C GLU A 147 8.84 -38.49 68.08
N THR A 148 9.11 -37.61 67.11
CA THR A 148 8.18 -37.35 66.02
C THR A 148 8.05 -38.60 65.13
N PRO A 149 6.84 -39.16 64.95
CA PRO A 149 6.63 -40.30 64.05
C PRO A 149 6.64 -39.80 62.61
N ILE A 150 7.52 -40.37 61.77
CA ILE A 150 7.68 -40.02 60.36
C ILE A 150 7.61 -41.28 59.52
N SER A 151 6.90 -41.21 58.41
CA SER A 151 6.77 -42.30 57.44
C SER A 151 7.95 -42.37 56.48
N ARG A 152 8.20 -43.55 55.89
CA ARG A 152 9.21 -43.69 54.84
C ARG A 152 8.85 -42.87 53.60
N GLU A 153 7.57 -42.73 53.32
CA GLU A 153 7.09 -41.93 52.18
C GLU A 153 7.38 -40.43 52.36
N GLU A 154 7.27 -39.90 53.58
CA GLU A 154 7.67 -38.51 53.84
C GLU A 154 9.16 -38.26 53.56
N PHE A 155 10.04 -39.20 53.94
CA PHE A 155 11.47 -39.14 53.59
C PHE A 155 11.69 -39.23 52.07
N ASN A 156 11.03 -40.17 51.38
CA ASN A 156 11.13 -40.28 49.93
C ASN A 156 10.69 -38.99 49.22
N ARG A 157 9.65 -38.33 49.73
CA ARG A 157 9.16 -37.06 49.20
C ARG A 157 10.19 -35.96 49.36
N ILE A 158 10.85 -35.84 50.52
CA ILE A 158 11.87 -34.80 50.70
C ILE A 158 13.12 -35.06 49.87
N PHE A 159 13.53 -36.33 49.70
CA PHE A 159 14.65 -36.69 48.82
C PHE A 159 14.38 -36.28 47.37
N LYS A 160 13.15 -36.45 46.88
CA LYS A 160 12.74 -35.97 45.55
C LYS A 160 12.78 -34.44 45.44
N VAL A 161 12.32 -33.72 46.47
CA VAL A 161 12.37 -32.24 46.50
C VAL A 161 13.82 -31.77 46.41
N TYR A 162 14.71 -32.36 47.20
CA TYR A 162 16.13 -32.03 47.17
C TYR A 162 16.77 -32.31 45.81
N ASP A 163 16.53 -33.49 45.22
CA ASP A 163 17.07 -33.85 43.89
C ASP A 163 16.59 -32.87 42.79
N GLN A 164 15.32 -32.48 42.81
CA GLN A 164 14.79 -31.49 41.88
C GLN A 164 15.43 -30.11 42.06
N TYR A 165 15.63 -29.70 43.31
CA TYR A 165 16.27 -28.44 43.65
C TYR A 165 17.76 -28.42 43.24
N GLU A 166 18.53 -29.48 43.51
CA GLU A 166 19.92 -29.59 43.07
C GLU A 166 20.05 -29.52 41.54
N LYS A 167 19.24 -30.29 40.83
CA LYS A 167 19.20 -30.26 39.35
C LYS A 167 18.88 -28.87 38.83
N PHE A 168 17.94 -28.18 39.47
CA PHE A 168 17.57 -26.82 39.10
C PHE A 168 18.75 -25.85 39.26
N LEU A 169 19.49 -25.94 40.38
CA LEU A 169 20.67 -25.11 40.61
C LEU A 169 21.81 -25.42 39.64
N ASP A 170 22.10 -26.70 39.40
CA ASP A 170 23.17 -27.15 38.50
C ASP A 170 22.93 -26.67 37.05
N MET A 171 21.70 -26.82 36.55
CA MET A 171 21.30 -26.31 35.23
C MET A 171 21.45 -24.79 35.09
N ARG A 172 21.46 -24.05 36.21
CA ARG A 172 21.56 -22.58 36.25
C ARG A 172 22.93 -22.09 36.74
N GLY A 173 23.87 -22.98 37.06
CA GLY A 173 25.18 -22.62 37.62
C GLY A 173 25.09 -21.88 38.96
N MET A 174 24.04 -22.14 39.74
CA MET A 174 23.78 -21.48 41.01
C MET A 174 24.38 -22.25 42.20
N THR A 175 24.67 -21.54 43.29
CA THR A 175 25.21 -22.17 44.50
C THR A 175 24.10 -22.68 45.40
N ASN A 176 24.35 -23.82 46.04
CA ASN A 176 23.41 -24.47 46.94
C ASN A 176 23.20 -23.70 48.27
N GLY A 177 24.06 -22.75 48.60
CA GLY A 177 24.11 -22.16 49.95
C GLY A 177 24.61 -23.23 50.93
N GLU A 178 23.76 -23.63 51.88
CA GLU A 178 24.10 -24.58 52.97
C GLU A 178 23.14 -25.78 53.08
N ILE A 179 22.25 -25.97 52.09
CA ILE A 179 21.22 -27.03 52.14
C ILE A 179 21.82 -28.44 52.11
N ASN A 180 23.02 -28.62 51.55
CA ASN A 180 23.77 -29.87 51.63
C ASN A 180 23.89 -30.38 53.08
N ILE A 181 24.22 -29.50 54.03
CA ILE A 181 24.41 -29.86 55.44
C ILE A 181 23.08 -30.30 56.05
N VAL A 182 22.02 -29.53 55.78
CA VAL A 182 20.65 -29.85 56.22
C VAL A 182 20.19 -31.20 55.66
N TYR A 183 20.53 -31.47 54.40
CA TYR A 183 20.22 -32.73 53.74
C TYR A 183 21.00 -33.91 54.31
N ASP A 184 22.25 -33.71 54.74
CA ASP A 184 23.03 -34.73 55.43
C ASP A 184 22.39 -35.14 56.76
N ILE A 185 21.86 -34.18 57.54
CA ILE A 185 21.10 -34.45 58.76
C ILE A 185 19.87 -35.33 58.46
N ILE A 186 19.13 -35.02 57.39
CA ILE A 186 17.97 -35.82 56.96
C ILE A 186 18.39 -37.25 56.61
N LYS A 187 19.50 -37.42 55.87
CA LYS A 187 20.02 -38.75 55.49
C LYS A 187 20.43 -39.55 56.73
N GLU A 188 21.08 -38.92 57.69
CA GLU A 188 21.47 -39.57 58.96
C GLU A 188 20.25 -39.99 59.77
N ALA A 189 19.24 -39.12 59.89
CA ALA A 189 17.97 -39.45 60.56
C ALA A 189 17.25 -40.62 59.88
N TYR A 190 17.20 -40.63 58.55
CA TYR A 190 16.62 -41.74 57.79
C TYR A 190 17.36 -43.07 58.03
N LYS A 191 18.70 -43.04 58.00
CA LYS A 191 19.54 -44.21 58.26
C LYS A 191 19.29 -44.74 59.68
N ARG A 192 19.32 -43.87 60.68
CA ARG A 192 19.06 -44.21 62.09
C ARG A 192 17.70 -44.91 62.23
N ARG A 193 16.63 -44.32 61.70
CA ARG A 193 15.27 -44.90 61.76
C ARG A 193 15.11 -46.22 61.01
N THR A 194 15.91 -46.41 59.95
CA THR A 194 15.96 -47.70 59.23
C THR A 194 16.62 -48.78 60.05
N GLU A 195 17.69 -48.46 60.77
CA GLU A 195 18.41 -49.39 61.65
C GLU A 195 17.60 -49.72 62.90
N THR A 196 16.95 -48.73 63.51
CA THR A 196 16.15 -48.90 64.75
C THR A 196 14.71 -49.35 64.49
N ARG A 197 14.27 -49.41 63.23
CA ARG A 197 12.87 -49.69 62.82
C ARG A 197 11.83 -48.76 63.45
N THR A 198 12.18 -47.50 63.70
CA THR A 198 11.30 -46.52 64.36
C THR A 198 10.47 -45.68 63.37
N PHE A 199 10.26 -46.17 62.15
CA PHE A 199 9.28 -45.58 61.24
C PHE A 199 7.85 -45.84 61.73
N ILE A 200 6.92 -44.95 61.38
CA ILE A 200 5.51 -45.09 61.77
C ILE A 200 4.86 -46.38 61.25
N GLU A 201 5.38 -46.95 60.16
CA GLU A 201 4.92 -48.24 59.63
C GLU A 201 5.37 -49.40 60.53
N GLY A 202 6.59 -49.35 61.08
CA GLY A 202 7.18 -50.43 61.88
C GLY A 202 6.65 -50.49 63.31
N THR A 203 6.14 -49.39 63.87
CA THR A 203 5.59 -49.36 65.23
C THR A 203 4.18 -49.97 65.33
N ARG A 204 3.45 -50.04 64.22
CA ARG A 204 2.12 -50.69 64.15
C ARG A 204 2.21 -52.21 64.11
N ASP A 205 3.23 -52.77 63.45
CA ASP A 205 3.42 -54.23 63.32
C ASP A 205 3.87 -54.90 64.63
N SER A 206 4.33 -54.12 65.62
CA SER A 206 4.76 -54.63 66.94
C SER A 206 3.65 -54.65 68.00
N SER A 207 2.41 -54.33 67.65
CA SER A 207 1.27 -54.23 68.58
C SER A 207 0.16 -55.27 68.36
N GLU A 208 0.40 -56.29 67.54
CA GLU A 208 -0.43 -57.51 67.40
C GLU A 208 0.29 -58.72 68.01
#